data_AF-A0A1H0YZG7-F1
#
_entry.id   AF-A0A1H0YZG7-F1
#
_cell.length_a   1.000
_cell.length_b   1.000
_cell.length_c   1.000
_cell.angle_alpha   90.00
_cell.angle_beta   90.00
_cell.angle_gamma   90.00
#
_symmetry.space_group_name_H-M   'P 1'
#
loop_
_entity.id
_entity.type
_entity.pdbx_description
1 polymer ?
#
loop_
_entity_poly.entity_id
_entity_poly.type
_entity_poly.pdbx_seq_one_letter_code
_entity_poly.pdbx_strand_id
1 'polypeptide(L)'
;MSEPHARTDGNGDEENSSRVSRRHLLGSVAGASVGVAGLGAATDSASAAGFTGCDDWLDAPAEYPEIDLTSSNPTASNVDALEDEDEFAVYVHGWLGLETSTDQAYTLEQALEDEAYDAPVVAASWEADTLNYWRAEGRTETAGRRLASWLSTVADTEDATIRLVGHSLGGRVCLETLLALEDTAVESVALLGTAADDDSVCTDGRYAYGIATSGADVYNYHSGDDDSVCYGYDVQSLSSGLGCGGADCTGSLFTDDQGTTPEEYTDVDVTDTVDDHCDYAKPDVGCVPRVVDDFE
;
A
#
# COMPACT_ATOMS: atom_id res chain seq x y z
N MET A 1 2.24 21.74 93.35
CA MET A 1 1.09 20.91 93.72
C MET A 1 0.64 20.20 92.45
N SER A 2 0.73 18.87 92.48
CA SER A 2 0.02 17.85 91.70
C SER A 2 -0.21 18.03 90.18
N GLU A 3 0.32 17.05 89.43
CA GLU A 3 -0.27 16.38 88.26
C GLU A 3 -1.79 16.05 88.45
N PRO A 4 -2.61 15.62 87.43
CA PRO A 4 -2.21 14.75 86.30
C PRO A 4 -2.99 14.79 84.95
N HIS A 5 -2.39 14.09 83.97
CA HIS A 5 -2.94 13.26 82.86
C HIS A 5 -4.08 13.75 81.95
N ALA A 6 -3.89 13.70 80.62
CA ALA A 6 -4.20 12.50 79.82
C ALA A 6 -4.28 12.77 78.29
N ARG A 7 -3.66 11.85 77.53
CA ARG A 7 -4.02 11.30 76.20
C ARG A 7 -3.65 12.07 74.92
N THR A 8 -2.61 11.50 74.32
CA THR A 8 -2.30 11.32 72.88
C THR A 8 -3.50 11.04 71.99
N ASP A 9 -3.52 11.64 70.80
CA ASP A 9 -3.27 10.93 69.52
C ASP A 9 -2.85 11.96 68.45
N GLY A 10 -1.69 11.74 67.86
CA GLY A 10 -1.03 12.65 66.93
C GLY A 10 -1.51 12.47 65.50
N ASN A 11 -2.08 13.55 64.94
CA ASN A 11 -2.22 13.78 63.51
C ASN A 11 -1.02 14.62 63.07
N GLY A 12 -0.05 13.98 62.39
CA GLY A 12 1.10 14.64 61.80
C GLY A 12 1.07 14.48 60.29
N ASP A 13 0.45 15.44 59.62
CA ASP A 13 0.65 15.71 58.20
C ASP A 13 2.05 16.32 58.03
N GLU A 14 2.96 15.61 57.38
CA GLU A 14 4.17 16.20 56.81
C GLU A 14 4.26 15.86 55.33
N GLU A 15 3.94 16.86 54.52
CA GLU A 15 4.33 16.96 53.12
C GLU A 15 5.84 16.81 52.99
N ASN A 16 6.30 15.88 52.14
CA ASN A 16 7.59 16.08 51.49
C ASN A 16 7.57 15.62 50.04
N SER A 17 7.73 16.64 49.19
CA SER A 17 7.95 16.61 47.76
C SER A 17 9.03 15.60 47.34
N SER A 18 8.67 14.66 46.46
CA SER A 18 9.65 13.99 45.61
C SER A 18 9.09 13.76 44.20
N ARG A 19 9.53 14.65 43.30
CA ARG A 19 9.82 14.46 41.88
C ARG A 19 9.02 13.37 41.16
N VAL A 20 8.02 13.84 40.41
CA VAL A 20 7.30 13.07 39.39
C VAL A 20 8.26 12.54 38.33
N SER A 21 8.53 11.23 38.38
CA SER A 21 9.14 10.48 37.29
C SER A 21 8.04 10.07 36.30
N ARG A 22 8.22 10.42 35.03
CA ARG A 22 7.33 10.09 33.89
C ARG A 22 7.36 8.61 33.54
N ARG A 23 6.95 7.76 34.47
CA ARG A 23 6.87 6.31 34.26
C ARG A 23 5.79 5.70 35.14
N HIS A 24 4.54 6.09 34.94
CA HIS A 24 3.35 5.35 35.39
C HIS A 24 2.08 5.95 34.76
N LEU A 25 1.79 5.53 33.53
CA LEU A 25 0.42 5.52 33.03
C LEU A 25 0.25 4.19 32.32
N LEU A 26 -0.08 3.16 33.09
CA LEU A 26 -0.93 2.02 32.73
C LEU A 26 -1.27 1.32 34.06
N GLY A 27 -2.20 1.95 34.79
CA GLY A 27 -2.78 1.42 36.01
C GLY A 27 -4.22 1.01 35.79
N SER A 28 -4.40 -0.28 35.50
CA SER A 28 -5.50 -1.14 35.97
C SER A 28 -6.95 -0.65 35.85
N VAL A 29 -7.69 -1.27 34.93
CA VAL A 29 -9.10 -1.64 35.17
C VAL A 29 -9.16 -3.16 35.21
N ALA A 30 -9.34 -3.70 36.42
CA ALA A 30 -9.68 -5.11 36.66
C ALA A 30 -11.15 -5.16 37.04
N GLY A 31 -11.96 -5.99 36.36
CA GLY A 31 -13.33 -6.24 36.80
C GLY A 31 -14.27 -6.90 35.80
N ALA A 32 -13.98 -8.13 35.35
CA ALA A 32 -15.01 -9.09 34.98
C ALA A 32 -14.49 -10.52 35.22
N SER A 33 -15.11 -11.22 36.17
CA SER A 33 -14.85 -12.64 36.44
C SER A 33 -15.70 -13.47 35.48
N VAL A 34 -15.06 -14.13 34.53
CA VAL A 34 -15.70 -15.15 33.67
C VAL A 34 -15.09 -16.50 34.01
N GLY A 35 -15.97 -17.47 34.28
CA GLY A 35 -15.62 -18.80 34.76
C GLY A 35 -14.75 -19.58 33.78
N VAL A 36 -13.95 -20.48 34.36
CA VAL A 36 -13.09 -21.41 33.63
C VAL A 36 -13.95 -22.38 32.81
N ALA A 37 -13.99 -22.14 31.50
CA ALA A 37 -14.29 -23.12 30.48
C ALA A 37 -13.07 -23.12 29.53
N GLY A 38 -12.46 -24.30 29.36
CA GLY A 38 -11.16 -24.43 28.71
C GLY A 38 -11.19 -24.07 27.24
N LEU A 39 -10.19 -23.30 26.81
CA LEU A 39 -9.71 -23.17 25.45
C LEU A 39 -8.20 -22.97 25.57
N GLY A 40 -7.42 -23.80 24.88
CA GLY A 40 -5.99 -23.58 24.75
C GLY A 40 -5.79 -22.23 24.08
N ALA A 41 -5.25 -21.26 24.80
CA ALA A 41 -4.83 -20.00 24.23
C ALA A 41 -3.57 -20.27 23.42
N ALA A 42 -3.74 -20.56 22.12
CA ALA A 42 -2.72 -20.19 21.16
C ALA A 42 -2.60 -18.67 21.26
N THR A 43 -1.41 -18.20 21.61
CA THR A 43 -1.07 -16.79 21.54
C THR A 43 -0.91 -16.42 20.07
N ASP A 44 -2.02 -16.25 19.37
CA ASP A 44 -2.01 -15.57 18.07
C ASP A 44 -1.93 -14.08 18.35
N SER A 45 -0.69 -13.60 18.36
CA SER A 45 -0.35 -12.21 18.57
C SER A 45 0.55 -11.77 17.42
N ALA A 46 -0.02 -11.67 16.22
CA ALA A 46 0.41 -10.85 15.08
C ALA A 46 -0.57 -11.03 13.91
N SER A 47 -1.15 -9.92 13.41
CA SER A 47 -1.74 -9.73 12.07
C SER A 47 -2.79 -10.75 11.59
N ALA A 48 -4.04 -10.60 12.02
CA ALA A 48 -5.20 -11.30 11.44
C ALA A 48 -5.95 -10.43 10.40
N ALA A 49 -5.23 -9.57 9.66
CA ALA A 49 -5.69 -9.15 8.34
C ALA A 49 -5.12 -10.17 7.37
N GLY A 50 -5.76 -11.34 7.30
CA GLY A 50 -5.39 -12.37 6.35
C GLY A 50 -5.90 -11.90 5.00
N PHE A 51 -5.00 -11.61 4.06
CA PHE A 51 -5.38 -11.43 2.67
C PHE A 51 -6.07 -12.72 2.20
N THR A 52 -7.36 -12.64 1.89
CA THR A 52 -8.12 -13.74 1.31
C THR A 52 -7.99 -13.69 -0.22
N GLY A 53 -8.13 -14.85 -0.87
CA GLY A 53 -8.12 -14.90 -2.34
C GLY A 53 -6.79 -14.52 -2.99
N CYS A 54 -5.65 -14.69 -2.32
CA CYS A 54 -4.33 -14.42 -2.93
C CYS A 54 -3.53 -15.70 -3.19
N ASP A 55 -4.21 -16.85 -3.23
CA ASP A 55 -3.62 -18.19 -3.37
C ASP A 55 -3.93 -18.88 -4.72
N ASP A 56 -4.62 -18.17 -5.61
CA ASP A 56 -5.14 -18.65 -6.89
C ASP A 56 -4.62 -17.87 -8.11
N TRP A 57 -3.44 -17.25 -7.99
CA TRP A 57 -2.72 -16.71 -9.14
C TRP A 57 -2.39 -17.80 -10.16
N LEU A 58 -2.37 -17.44 -11.44
CA LEU A 58 -1.94 -18.34 -12.51
C LEU A 58 -0.43 -18.60 -12.41
N ASP A 59 -0.03 -19.87 -12.56
CA ASP A 59 1.38 -20.25 -12.59
C ASP A 59 2.07 -19.65 -13.84
N ALA A 60 2.97 -18.69 -13.64
CA ALA A 60 3.73 -18.10 -14.73
C ALA A 60 4.71 -19.11 -15.36
N PRO A 61 5.00 -19.00 -16.66
CA PRO A 61 6.08 -19.76 -17.26
C PRO A 61 7.43 -19.41 -16.60
N ALA A 62 8.33 -20.38 -16.52
CA ALA A 62 9.62 -20.21 -15.83
C ALA A 62 10.53 -19.09 -16.40
N GLU A 63 10.26 -18.65 -17.63
CA GLU A 63 11.01 -17.60 -18.34
C GLU A 63 10.16 -16.32 -18.48
N TYR A 64 9.21 -16.08 -17.57
CA TYR A 64 8.42 -14.85 -17.55
C TYR A 64 9.32 -13.61 -17.36
N PRO A 65 9.02 -12.46 -18.02
CA PRO A 65 9.81 -11.24 -17.89
C PRO A 65 9.72 -10.65 -16.48
N GLU A 66 10.88 -10.27 -15.92
CA GLU A 66 10.97 -9.76 -14.56
C GLU A 66 12.06 -8.70 -14.42
N ILE A 67 11.74 -7.63 -13.70
CA ILE A 67 12.65 -6.59 -13.20
C ILE A 67 12.89 -6.84 -11.71
N ASP A 68 14.13 -7.15 -11.34
CA ASP A 68 14.56 -7.29 -9.95
C ASP A 68 14.96 -5.93 -9.37
N LEU A 69 14.11 -5.41 -8.48
CA LEU A 69 14.31 -4.18 -7.71
C LEU A 69 14.86 -4.45 -6.29
N THR A 70 15.16 -5.69 -5.92
CA THR A 70 15.66 -6.07 -4.59
C THR A 70 17.10 -5.61 -4.37
N SER A 71 17.88 -5.57 -5.45
CA SER A 71 19.27 -5.15 -5.44
C SER A 71 19.44 -3.62 -5.60
N SER A 72 20.60 -3.09 -5.22
CA SER A 72 20.89 -1.65 -5.37
C SER A 72 21.01 -1.18 -6.81
N ASN A 73 21.23 -2.10 -7.75
CA ASN A 73 21.31 -1.82 -9.18
C ASN A 73 20.29 -2.72 -9.87
N PRO A 74 19.11 -2.19 -10.26
CA PRO A 74 18.07 -2.96 -10.90
C PRO A 74 18.61 -3.78 -12.07
N THR A 75 18.12 -5.01 -12.19
CA THR A 75 18.41 -5.89 -13.31
C THR A 75 17.11 -6.43 -13.85
N ALA A 76 17.09 -6.78 -15.14
CA ALA A 76 15.94 -7.43 -15.75
C ALA A 76 16.37 -8.76 -16.38
N SER A 77 15.44 -9.71 -16.42
CA SER A 77 15.58 -11.02 -17.04
C SER A 77 14.42 -11.29 -17.97
N ASN A 78 14.70 -11.98 -19.08
CA ASN A 78 13.72 -12.36 -20.10
C ASN A 78 12.95 -11.17 -20.72
N VAL A 79 13.53 -9.97 -20.68
CA VAL A 79 12.94 -8.74 -21.26
C VAL A 79 13.34 -8.50 -22.71
N ASP A 80 14.11 -9.39 -23.33
CA ASP A 80 14.48 -9.28 -24.76
C ASP A 80 13.22 -9.24 -25.65
N ALA A 81 12.13 -9.87 -25.21
CA ALA A 81 10.84 -9.83 -25.89
C ALA A 81 10.18 -8.44 -25.88
N LEU A 82 10.56 -7.55 -24.96
CA LEU A 82 10.03 -6.18 -24.88
C LEU A 82 10.79 -5.21 -25.79
N GLU A 83 11.98 -5.57 -26.28
CA GLU A 83 12.81 -4.68 -27.09
C GLU A 83 12.19 -4.33 -28.45
N ASP A 84 11.31 -5.20 -28.96
CA ASP A 84 10.60 -5.04 -30.23
C ASP A 84 9.16 -4.50 -30.05
N GLU A 85 8.75 -4.19 -28.82
CA GLU A 85 7.37 -3.84 -28.47
C GLU A 85 7.21 -2.32 -28.32
N ASP A 86 6.19 -1.77 -28.98
CA ASP A 86 5.89 -0.33 -28.95
C ASP A 86 5.14 0.06 -27.65
N GLU A 87 4.67 -0.90 -26.87
CA GLU A 87 3.93 -0.70 -25.62
C GLU A 87 4.15 -1.89 -24.66
N PHE A 88 4.30 -1.62 -23.36
CA PHE A 88 4.29 -2.66 -22.33
C PHE A 88 3.83 -2.13 -20.96
N ALA A 89 3.31 -3.03 -20.13
CA ALA A 89 2.93 -2.72 -18.76
C ALA A 89 3.94 -3.30 -17.75
N VAL A 90 4.23 -2.55 -16.68
CA VAL A 90 5.03 -3.02 -15.54
C VAL A 90 4.10 -3.27 -14.37
N TYR A 91 3.95 -4.54 -13.98
CA TYR A 91 3.17 -4.92 -12.81
C TYR A 91 4.02 -4.93 -11.53
N VAL A 92 3.58 -4.22 -10.50
CA VAL A 92 4.26 -4.13 -9.20
C VAL A 92 3.40 -4.77 -8.12
N HIS A 93 3.89 -5.86 -7.54
CA HIS A 93 3.17 -6.64 -6.53
C HIS A 93 3.06 -5.92 -5.17
N GLY A 94 2.12 -6.38 -4.34
CA GLY A 94 1.88 -5.89 -2.98
C GLY A 94 2.77 -6.50 -1.88
N TRP A 95 2.32 -6.31 -0.63
CA TRP A 95 2.96 -6.90 0.56
C TRP A 95 2.94 -8.43 0.50
N LEU A 96 4.05 -9.09 0.88
CA LEU A 96 4.20 -10.57 0.80
C LEU A 96 4.08 -11.16 -0.62
N GLY A 97 4.18 -10.32 -1.66
CA GLY A 97 4.03 -10.74 -3.05
C GLY A 97 5.33 -11.15 -3.76
N LEU A 98 6.51 -11.07 -3.13
CA LEU A 98 7.77 -11.27 -3.86
C LEU A 98 7.88 -12.69 -4.43
N GLU A 99 7.48 -13.71 -3.68
CA GLU A 99 7.52 -15.11 -4.16
C GLU A 99 6.51 -15.40 -5.27
N THR A 100 5.49 -14.55 -5.49
CA THR A 100 4.43 -14.73 -6.49
C THR A 100 4.37 -13.59 -7.51
N SER A 101 5.41 -12.76 -7.57
CA SER A 101 5.45 -11.54 -8.38
C SER A 101 5.19 -11.82 -9.86
N THR A 102 5.84 -12.84 -10.43
CA THR A 102 5.65 -13.26 -11.82
C THR A 102 4.28 -13.87 -12.05
N ASP A 103 3.75 -14.64 -11.10
CA ASP A 103 2.42 -15.26 -11.20
C ASP A 103 1.31 -14.21 -11.20
N GLN A 104 1.45 -13.17 -10.38
CA GLN A 104 0.51 -12.04 -10.37
C GLN A 104 0.57 -11.23 -11.67
N ALA A 105 1.78 -10.92 -12.16
CA ALA A 105 1.96 -10.21 -13.43
C ALA A 105 1.38 -11.00 -14.61
N TYR A 106 1.64 -12.31 -14.65
CA TYR A 106 1.08 -13.21 -15.65
C TYR A 106 -0.44 -13.33 -15.55
N THR A 107 -0.99 -13.33 -14.33
CA THR A 107 -2.44 -13.32 -14.13
C THR A 107 -3.07 -12.06 -14.72
N LEU A 108 -2.45 -10.90 -14.51
CA LEU A 108 -2.89 -9.64 -15.13
C LEU A 108 -2.78 -9.70 -16.65
N GLU A 109 -1.66 -10.21 -17.19
CA GLU A 109 -1.47 -10.36 -18.63
C GLU A 109 -2.61 -11.17 -19.26
N GLN A 110 -2.94 -12.32 -18.67
CA GLN A 110 -4.05 -13.14 -19.16
C GLN A 110 -5.40 -12.42 -19.06
N ALA A 111 -5.63 -11.62 -18.01
CA ALA A 111 -6.85 -10.83 -17.88
C ALA A 111 -6.94 -9.70 -18.91
N LEU A 112 -5.81 -9.09 -19.29
CA LEU A 112 -5.74 -8.08 -20.35
C LEU A 112 -6.00 -8.69 -21.72
N GLU A 113 -5.42 -9.87 -22.01
CA GLU A 113 -5.66 -10.61 -23.25
C GLU A 113 -7.14 -10.98 -23.42
N ASP A 114 -7.83 -11.35 -22.34
CA ASP A 114 -9.27 -11.67 -22.36
C ASP A 114 -10.13 -10.46 -22.77
N GLU A 115 -9.63 -9.24 -22.54
CA GLU A 115 -10.22 -7.96 -22.96
C GLU A 115 -9.64 -7.43 -24.28
N ALA A 116 -8.88 -8.28 -25.02
CA ALA A 116 -8.23 -7.95 -26.29
C ALA A 116 -7.20 -6.81 -26.21
N TYR A 117 -6.58 -6.63 -25.03
CA TYR A 117 -5.44 -5.75 -24.83
C TYR A 117 -4.16 -6.61 -24.76
N ASP A 118 -3.42 -6.66 -25.88
CA ASP A 118 -2.32 -7.61 -26.09
C ASP A 118 -0.93 -7.09 -25.68
N ALA A 119 -0.83 -5.96 -24.97
CA ALA A 119 0.47 -5.43 -24.57
C ALA A 119 1.13 -6.33 -23.50
N PRO A 120 2.42 -6.68 -23.64
CA PRO A 120 3.10 -7.57 -22.71
C PRO A 120 3.21 -6.97 -21.31
N VAL A 121 3.20 -7.83 -20.29
CA VAL A 121 3.34 -7.44 -18.89
C VAL A 121 4.65 -7.96 -18.31
N VAL A 122 5.47 -7.07 -17.74
CA VAL A 122 6.68 -7.41 -17.00
C VAL A 122 6.47 -7.27 -15.50
N ALA A 123 6.88 -8.28 -14.73
CA ALA A 123 6.83 -8.22 -13.28
C ALA A 123 7.94 -7.29 -12.73
N ALA A 124 7.65 -6.51 -11.70
CA ALA A 124 8.62 -5.72 -10.95
C ALA A 124 8.67 -6.18 -9.49
N SER A 125 9.70 -6.97 -9.19
CA SER A 125 9.88 -7.65 -7.91
C SER A 125 10.68 -6.82 -6.93
N TRP A 126 10.15 -6.62 -5.73
CA TRP A 126 10.78 -5.81 -4.68
C TRP A 126 10.72 -6.46 -3.30
N GLU A 127 11.51 -5.94 -2.35
CA GLU A 127 11.70 -6.57 -1.03
C GLU A 127 10.50 -6.37 -0.07
N ALA A 128 9.32 -6.88 -0.47
CA ALA A 128 8.05 -6.78 0.25
C ALA A 128 7.88 -7.83 1.35
N ASP A 129 8.62 -8.95 1.28
CA ASP A 129 8.42 -10.13 2.13
C ASP A 129 9.02 -9.94 3.52
N THR A 130 8.27 -9.22 4.35
CA THR A 130 8.56 -9.08 5.77
C THR A 130 7.27 -9.02 6.55
N LEU A 131 7.18 -9.77 7.65
CA LEU A 131 6.00 -9.72 8.53
C LEU A 131 5.79 -8.35 9.21
N ASN A 132 6.73 -7.43 9.07
CA ASN A 132 6.60 -6.07 9.57
C ASN A 132 6.12 -5.14 8.45
N TYR A 133 4.82 -4.87 8.42
CA TYR A 133 4.19 -4.01 7.42
C TYR A 133 4.88 -2.65 7.26
N TRP A 134 5.10 -1.92 8.35
CA TRP A 134 5.80 -0.61 8.34
C TRP A 134 7.19 -0.67 7.70
N ARG A 135 7.86 -1.84 7.81
CA ARG A 135 9.15 -2.06 7.16
C ARG A 135 8.97 -2.29 5.65
N ALA A 136 7.94 -3.03 5.23
CA ALA A 136 7.62 -3.19 3.82
C ALA A 136 7.20 -1.84 3.21
N GLU A 137 6.28 -1.12 3.86
CA GLU A 137 5.86 0.23 3.50
C GLU A 137 7.07 1.18 3.38
N GLY A 138 7.97 1.22 4.36
CA GLY A 138 9.16 2.06 4.28
C GLY A 138 10.16 1.67 3.17
N ARG A 139 10.04 0.47 2.59
CA ARG A 139 10.87 0.04 1.45
C ARG A 139 10.30 0.47 0.10
N THR A 140 9.03 0.89 0.02
CA THR A 140 8.42 1.32 -1.25
C THR A 140 9.16 2.50 -1.85
N GLU A 141 9.61 3.47 -1.04
CA GLU A 141 10.43 4.61 -1.50
C GLU A 141 11.73 4.14 -2.18
N THR A 142 12.37 3.10 -1.64
CA THR A 142 13.59 2.55 -2.24
C THR A 142 13.29 1.79 -3.53
N ALA A 143 12.22 1.00 -3.55
CA ALA A 143 11.78 0.28 -4.75
C ALA A 143 11.36 1.24 -5.86
N GLY A 144 10.61 2.30 -5.54
CA GLY A 144 10.12 3.28 -6.51
C GLY A 144 11.24 4.04 -7.19
N ARG A 145 12.25 4.47 -6.42
CA ARG A 145 13.49 5.09 -6.98
C ARG A 145 14.28 4.14 -7.88
N ARG A 146 14.31 2.86 -7.52
CA ARG A 146 14.98 1.82 -8.33
C ARG A 146 14.23 1.60 -9.63
N LEU A 147 12.91 1.51 -9.59
CA LEU A 147 12.09 1.39 -10.78
C LEU A 147 12.23 2.63 -11.68
N ALA A 148 12.16 3.84 -11.12
CA ALA A 148 12.40 5.08 -11.86
C ALA A 148 13.77 5.08 -12.55
N SER A 149 14.83 4.68 -11.82
CA SER A 149 16.17 4.58 -12.39
C SER A 149 16.27 3.54 -13.51
N TRP A 150 15.52 2.43 -13.44
CA TRP A 150 15.52 1.43 -14.50
C TRP A 150 14.74 1.94 -15.72
N LEU A 151 13.55 2.53 -15.50
CA LEU A 151 12.75 3.14 -16.56
C LEU A 151 13.53 4.21 -17.31
N SER A 152 14.30 5.07 -16.63
CA SER A 152 15.15 6.06 -17.31
C SER A 152 16.25 5.45 -18.18
N THR A 153 16.62 4.18 -17.98
CA THR A 153 17.58 3.49 -18.87
C THR A 153 16.92 2.86 -20.10
N VAL A 154 15.61 2.60 -20.04
CA VAL A 154 14.82 2.01 -21.12
C VAL A 154 14.02 3.07 -21.89
N ALA A 155 13.74 4.23 -21.29
CA ALA A 155 13.07 5.35 -21.95
C ALA A 155 13.96 6.09 -22.97
N ASP A 156 15.29 5.90 -22.92
CA ASP A 156 16.22 6.36 -23.98
C ASP A 156 15.98 5.62 -25.33
N THR A 157 15.16 4.57 -25.34
CA THR A 157 14.57 3.98 -26.55
C THR A 157 13.28 4.75 -26.87
N GLU A 158 13.42 5.84 -27.64
CA GLU A 158 12.51 6.99 -27.78
C GLU A 158 11.04 6.74 -28.24
N ASP A 159 10.53 5.50 -28.26
CA ASP A 159 9.24 5.19 -28.90
C ASP A 159 8.29 4.26 -28.09
N ALA A 160 8.70 3.72 -26.93
CA ALA A 160 7.86 2.78 -26.18
C ALA A 160 6.86 3.47 -25.22
N THR A 161 5.60 3.05 -25.27
CA THR A 161 4.53 3.42 -24.33
C THR A 161 4.64 2.55 -23.08
N ILE A 162 4.96 3.15 -21.92
CA ILE A 162 5.11 2.39 -20.67
C ILE A 162 3.93 2.68 -19.75
N ARG A 163 3.28 1.63 -19.26
CA ARG A 163 2.23 1.73 -18.25
C ARG A 163 2.68 1.09 -16.94
N LEU A 164 2.32 1.66 -15.80
CA LEU A 164 2.55 1.05 -14.49
C LEU A 164 1.24 0.51 -13.93
N VAL A 165 1.25 -0.69 -13.39
CA VAL A 165 0.11 -1.27 -12.68
C VAL A 165 0.58 -1.71 -11.30
N GLY A 166 0.11 -1.05 -10.25
CA GLY A 166 0.56 -1.29 -8.89
C GLY A 166 -0.58 -1.82 -8.02
N HIS A 167 -0.41 -3.03 -7.49
CA HIS A 167 -1.38 -3.64 -6.56
C HIS A 167 -1.00 -3.37 -5.11
N SER A 168 -1.94 -2.95 -4.27
CA SER A 168 -1.71 -2.82 -2.83
C SER A 168 -0.51 -1.89 -2.51
N LEU A 169 0.49 -2.34 -1.76
CA LEU A 169 1.75 -1.59 -1.55
C LEU A 169 2.54 -1.34 -2.84
N GLY A 170 2.34 -2.15 -3.89
CA GLY A 170 2.89 -1.91 -5.22
C GLY A 170 2.37 -0.64 -5.85
N GLY A 171 1.11 -0.24 -5.59
CA GLY A 171 0.59 1.07 -5.99
C GLY A 171 1.39 2.23 -5.38
N ARG A 172 1.79 2.09 -4.11
CA ARG A 172 2.70 3.05 -3.47
C ARG A 172 4.09 3.07 -4.11
N VAL A 173 4.61 1.92 -4.55
CA VAL A 173 5.86 1.87 -5.32
C VAL A 173 5.72 2.68 -6.61
N CYS A 174 4.61 2.54 -7.35
CA CYS A 174 4.34 3.33 -8.55
C CYS A 174 4.30 4.83 -8.25
N LEU A 175 3.63 5.25 -7.17
CA LEU A 175 3.61 6.66 -6.74
C LEU A 175 5.01 7.19 -6.36
N GLU A 176 5.82 6.39 -5.67
CA GLU A 176 7.22 6.72 -5.37
C GLU A 176 8.09 6.76 -6.64
N THR A 177 7.76 5.96 -7.66
CA THR A 177 8.39 6.03 -8.99
C THR A 177 8.08 7.35 -9.67
N LEU A 178 6.81 7.77 -9.73
CA LEU A 178 6.44 9.07 -10.32
C LEU A 178 7.13 10.24 -9.63
N LEU A 179 7.30 10.19 -8.30
CA LEU A 179 8.06 11.19 -7.55
C LEU A 179 9.55 11.23 -7.89
N ALA A 180 10.11 10.13 -8.38
CA ALA A 180 11.53 9.98 -8.65
C ALA A 180 11.90 10.14 -10.14
N LEU A 181 10.92 10.11 -11.05
CA LEU A 181 11.14 10.32 -12.48
C LEU A 181 11.52 11.79 -12.75
N GLU A 182 12.54 12.00 -13.57
CA GLU A 182 13.01 13.33 -13.98
C GLU A 182 12.44 13.78 -15.34
N ASP A 183 12.14 12.83 -16.23
CA ASP A 183 11.55 13.03 -17.56
C ASP A 183 10.48 11.96 -17.83
N THR A 184 9.49 12.27 -18.68
CA THR A 184 8.32 11.41 -18.93
C THR A 184 8.72 10.14 -19.69
N ALA A 185 8.61 9.01 -19.01
CA ALA A 185 8.74 7.66 -19.56
C ALA A 185 7.44 6.85 -19.47
N VAL A 186 6.44 7.33 -18.72
CA VAL A 186 5.24 6.58 -18.36
C VAL A 186 4.01 7.31 -18.88
N GLU A 187 3.15 6.59 -19.58
CA GLU A 187 1.89 7.09 -20.14
C GLU A 187 0.77 7.06 -19.10
N SER A 188 0.65 5.96 -18.36
CA SER A 188 -0.41 5.80 -17.37
C SER A 188 0.00 4.96 -16.16
N VAL A 189 -0.70 5.17 -15.05
CA VAL A 189 -0.57 4.39 -13.82
C VAL A 189 -1.93 3.91 -13.36
N ALA A 190 -2.12 2.59 -13.28
CA ALA A 190 -3.28 1.96 -12.66
C ALA A 190 -2.93 1.52 -11.23
N LEU A 191 -3.56 2.15 -10.25
CA LEU A 191 -3.41 1.90 -8.82
C LEU A 191 -4.56 0.97 -8.39
N LEU A 192 -4.26 -0.29 -8.12
CA LEU A 192 -5.25 -1.33 -7.80
C LEU A 192 -5.29 -1.57 -6.29
N GLY A 193 -6.36 -1.15 -5.61
CA GLY A 193 -6.51 -1.35 -4.16
C GLY A 193 -5.32 -0.79 -3.37
N THR A 194 -4.87 0.42 -3.71
CA THR A 194 -3.56 0.93 -3.28
C THR A 194 -3.47 1.18 -1.78
N ALA A 195 -2.39 0.67 -1.17
CA ALA A 195 -2.07 0.87 0.24
C ALA A 195 -1.16 2.10 0.44
N ALA A 196 -1.76 3.28 0.34
CA ALA A 196 -1.19 4.57 0.71
C ALA A 196 -2.27 5.47 1.32
N ASP A 197 -1.87 6.52 2.04
CA ASP A 197 -2.80 7.41 2.74
C ASP A 197 -3.71 8.12 1.72
N ASP A 198 -5.01 8.19 1.98
CA ASP A 198 -6.02 8.78 1.11
C ASP A 198 -5.81 10.28 0.82
N ASP A 199 -5.16 11.00 1.73
CA ASP A 199 -4.78 12.41 1.55
C ASP A 199 -3.43 12.59 0.81
N SER A 200 -2.67 11.51 0.61
CA SER A 200 -1.29 11.61 0.10
C SER A 200 -1.19 12.03 -1.36
N VAL A 201 -2.29 11.91 -2.12
CA VAL A 201 -2.40 12.33 -3.53
C VAL A 201 -3.05 13.72 -3.68
N CYS A 202 -3.54 14.32 -2.59
CA CYS A 202 -4.07 15.68 -2.59
C CYS A 202 -2.96 16.69 -2.83
N THR A 203 -3.29 17.90 -3.28
CA THR A 203 -2.36 18.96 -3.70
C THR A 203 -1.22 19.29 -2.74
N ASP A 204 -1.40 19.06 -1.44
CA ASP A 204 -0.41 19.22 -0.37
C ASP A 204 0.16 17.90 0.16
N GLY A 205 -0.39 16.78 -0.32
CA GLY A 205 0.05 15.42 -0.10
C GLY A 205 1.39 15.10 -0.77
N ARG A 206 2.00 14.01 -0.29
CA ARG A 206 3.35 13.58 -0.68
C ARG A 206 3.48 13.35 -2.19
N TYR A 207 2.48 12.76 -2.83
CA TYR A 207 2.56 12.25 -4.19
C TYR A 207 2.05 13.23 -5.25
N ALA A 208 1.33 14.29 -4.86
CA ALA A 208 0.74 15.23 -5.82
C ALA A 208 1.75 15.86 -6.77
N TYR A 209 2.95 16.20 -6.30
CA TYR A 209 3.99 16.73 -7.18
C TYR A 209 4.37 15.74 -8.27
N GLY A 210 4.64 14.48 -7.92
CA GLY A 210 5.05 13.44 -8.87
C GLY A 210 3.96 13.16 -9.90
N ILE A 211 2.71 13.05 -9.45
CA ILE A 211 1.54 12.91 -10.32
C ILE A 211 1.48 14.06 -11.32
N ALA A 212 1.43 15.30 -10.83
CA ALA A 212 1.25 16.50 -11.66
C ALA A 212 2.41 16.78 -12.63
N THR A 213 3.63 16.31 -12.34
CA THR A 213 4.80 16.58 -13.19
C THR A 213 5.21 15.43 -14.08
N SER A 214 4.74 14.21 -13.80
CA SER A 214 5.11 13.03 -14.59
C SER A 214 4.56 13.08 -16.02
N GLY A 215 3.41 13.72 -16.21
CA GLY A 215 2.65 13.70 -17.46
C GLY A 215 1.86 12.41 -17.68
N ALA A 216 1.89 11.47 -16.72
CA ALA A 216 1.12 10.23 -16.78
C ALA A 216 -0.29 10.43 -16.25
N ASP A 217 -1.28 9.79 -16.87
CA ASP A 217 -2.63 9.67 -16.31
C ASP A 217 -2.64 8.64 -15.17
N VAL A 218 -3.11 9.03 -13.99
CA VAL A 218 -3.12 8.20 -12.78
C VAL A 218 -4.54 7.86 -12.38
N TYR A 219 -4.88 6.57 -12.43
CA TYR A 219 -6.19 6.03 -12.10
C TYR A 219 -6.12 5.22 -10.81
N ASN A 220 -6.91 5.60 -9.80
CA ASN A 220 -7.05 4.87 -8.55
C ASN A 220 -8.33 4.03 -8.54
N TYR A 221 -8.16 2.73 -8.74
CA TYR A 221 -9.23 1.75 -8.64
C TYR A 221 -9.37 1.33 -7.19
N HIS A 222 -10.49 1.73 -6.58
CA HIS A 222 -10.76 1.48 -5.17
C HIS A 222 -12.07 0.71 -5.00
N SER A 223 -12.13 -0.13 -3.97
CA SER A 223 -13.33 -0.89 -3.60
C SER A 223 -13.58 -0.76 -2.11
N GLY A 224 -14.79 -0.36 -1.75
CA GLY A 224 -15.24 -0.37 -0.36
C GLY A 224 -15.42 -1.78 0.22
N ASP A 225 -15.40 -2.80 -0.62
CA ASP A 225 -15.44 -4.22 -0.24
C ASP A 225 -14.03 -4.82 -0.07
N ASP A 226 -12.96 -4.03 -0.29
CA ASP A 226 -11.58 -4.41 0.02
C ASP A 226 -11.30 -4.35 1.53
N ASP A 227 -11.72 -5.39 2.25
CA ASP A 227 -11.53 -5.51 3.70
C ASP A 227 -10.04 -5.41 4.12
N SER A 228 -9.11 -5.82 3.26
CA SER A 228 -7.68 -5.81 3.57
C SER A 228 -7.12 -4.40 3.65
N VAL A 229 -7.50 -3.51 2.73
CA VAL A 229 -7.15 -2.09 2.79
C VAL A 229 -8.06 -1.38 3.80
N CYS A 230 -9.38 -1.53 3.68
CA CYS A 230 -10.34 -0.84 4.54
C CYS A 230 -10.19 -1.11 6.05
N TYR A 231 -9.67 -2.27 6.46
CA TYR A 231 -9.45 -2.59 7.88
C TYR A 231 -8.00 -2.90 8.22
N GLY A 232 -7.27 -3.57 7.32
CA GLY A 232 -5.87 -3.94 7.54
C GLY A 232 -4.93 -2.74 7.43
N TYR A 233 -5.13 -1.86 6.45
CA TYR A 233 -4.37 -0.61 6.33
C TYR A 233 -4.71 0.31 7.49
N ASP A 234 -5.99 0.66 7.70
CA ASP A 234 -6.44 1.60 8.74
C ASP A 234 -5.90 1.31 10.14
N VAL A 235 -5.84 0.03 10.52
CA VAL A 235 -5.30 -0.38 11.83
C VAL A 235 -3.78 -0.23 11.89
N GLN A 236 -3.09 -0.41 10.76
CA GLN A 236 -1.63 -0.38 10.66
C GLN A 236 -1.10 1.02 10.37
N SER A 237 -1.66 1.77 9.43
CA SER A 237 -1.26 3.14 9.05
C SER A 237 -1.85 4.21 9.97
N LEU A 238 -2.96 3.92 10.65
CA LEU A 238 -3.77 4.90 11.41
C LEU A 238 -4.43 5.98 10.51
N SER A 239 -4.59 5.69 9.22
CA SER A 239 -5.20 6.54 8.17
C SER A 239 -6.06 5.67 7.24
N SER A 240 -7.03 6.26 6.54
CA SER A 240 -7.80 5.53 5.53
C SER A 240 -6.96 5.33 4.27
N GLY A 241 -7.09 4.15 3.66
CA GLY A 241 -6.31 3.77 2.48
C GLY A 241 -6.96 4.23 1.18
N LEU A 242 -6.15 4.73 0.24
CA LEU A 242 -6.58 5.09 -1.12
C LEU A 242 -7.37 3.97 -1.81
N GLY A 243 -6.99 2.71 -1.60
CA GLY A 243 -7.65 1.55 -2.18
C GLY A 243 -9.02 1.22 -1.59
N CYS A 244 -9.39 1.81 -0.45
CA CYS A 244 -10.69 1.63 0.17
C CYS A 244 -11.69 2.69 -0.30
N GLY A 245 -11.40 3.96 -0.02
CA GLY A 245 -12.34 5.06 -0.18
C GLY A 245 -12.06 6.00 -1.35
N GLY A 246 -10.95 5.83 -2.05
CA GLY A 246 -10.42 6.84 -2.96
C GLY A 246 -9.67 7.95 -2.21
N ALA A 247 -9.42 9.08 -2.88
CA ALA A 247 -8.75 10.22 -2.27
C ALA A 247 -9.68 11.03 -1.34
N ASP A 248 -9.20 11.38 -0.15
CA ASP A 248 -9.89 12.30 0.77
C ASP A 248 -9.09 13.60 0.94
N CYS A 249 -9.45 14.59 0.14
CA CYS A 249 -8.86 15.93 0.22
C CYS A 249 -9.69 16.90 1.09
N THR A 250 -10.67 16.39 1.85
CA THR A 250 -11.43 17.21 2.79
C THR A 250 -10.59 17.41 4.04
N GLY A 251 -10.02 18.61 4.19
CA GLY A 251 -9.00 18.92 5.20
C GLY A 251 -9.28 18.39 6.62
N SER A 252 -8.20 18.08 7.34
CA SER A 252 -8.24 17.60 8.73
C SER A 252 -8.99 18.55 9.67
N LEU A 253 -9.49 18.04 10.82
CA LEU A 253 -10.13 18.80 11.92
C LEU A 253 -9.33 20.02 12.45
N PHE A 254 -8.10 20.22 11.97
CA PHE A 254 -7.17 21.26 12.37
C PHE A 254 -6.71 22.18 11.21
N THR A 255 -7.17 21.95 9.98
CA THR A 255 -6.79 22.71 8.79
C THR A 255 -8.03 22.99 7.93
N ASP A 256 -8.36 24.27 7.72
CA ASP A 256 -9.49 24.71 6.89
C ASP A 256 -9.20 24.61 5.37
N ASP A 257 -8.04 24.09 4.96
CA ASP A 257 -7.68 23.90 3.56
C ASP A 257 -8.30 22.60 3.04
N GLN A 258 -9.32 22.73 2.19
CA GLN A 258 -9.77 21.64 1.34
C GLN A 258 -8.80 21.56 0.16
N GLY A 259 -8.03 20.47 0.08
CA GLY A 259 -7.22 20.18 -1.09
C GLY A 259 -8.08 19.73 -2.26
N THR A 260 -7.46 19.63 -3.43
CA THR A 260 -7.97 18.84 -4.56
C THR A 260 -6.93 17.81 -4.94
N THR A 261 -7.25 16.88 -5.83
CA THR A 261 -6.23 16.08 -6.51
C THR A 261 -5.64 16.86 -7.70
N PRO A 262 -4.45 16.48 -8.21
CA PRO A 262 -3.96 16.91 -9.52
C PRO A 262 -4.96 16.59 -10.64
N GLU A 263 -4.87 17.30 -11.78
CA GLU A 263 -5.78 17.12 -12.93
C GLU A 263 -5.60 15.74 -13.58
N GLU A 264 -4.38 15.19 -13.47
CA GLU A 264 -3.96 13.90 -13.99
C GLU A 264 -4.41 12.73 -13.11
N TYR A 265 -5.05 12.98 -11.96
CA TYR A 265 -5.50 11.94 -11.03
C TYR A 265 -7.01 11.75 -11.06
N THR A 266 -7.44 10.50 -11.21
CA THR A 266 -8.84 10.11 -11.23
C THR A 266 -9.10 8.94 -10.27
N ASP A 267 -10.07 9.10 -9.38
CA ASP A 267 -10.64 7.98 -8.61
C ASP A 267 -11.68 7.23 -9.45
N VAL A 268 -11.59 5.90 -9.41
CA VAL A 268 -12.49 4.97 -10.09
C VAL A 268 -13.03 3.98 -9.05
N ASP A 269 -14.30 4.15 -8.70
CA ASP A 269 -14.99 3.24 -7.79
C ASP A 269 -15.34 1.93 -8.52
N VAL A 270 -14.74 0.82 -8.09
CA VAL A 270 -14.95 -0.53 -8.62
C VAL A 270 -15.62 -1.46 -7.61
N THR A 271 -16.24 -0.90 -6.56
CA THR A 271 -16.90 -1.66 -5.48
C THR A 271 -17.93 -2.65 -6.00
N ASP A 272 -18.70 -2.28 -7.04
CA ASP A 272 -19.72 -3.17 -7.61
C ASP A 272 -19.15 -4.39 -8.39
N THR A 273 -17.83 -4.43 -8.59
CA THR A 273 -17.15 -5.46 -9.40
C THR A 273 -16.05 -6.21 -8.66
N VAL A 274 -15.35 -5.56 -7.73
CA VAL A 274 -14.20 -6.14 -7.02
C VAL A 274 -14.60 -6.41 -5.58
N ASP A 275 -14.80 -7.69 -5.27
CA ASP A 275 -15.28 -8.17 -3.97
C ASP A 275 -14.15 -8.45 -2.95
N ASP A 276 -12.88 -8.52 -3.39
CA ASP A 276 -11.72 -8.83 -2.53
C ASP A 276 -10.45 -8.11 -2.99
N HIS A 277 -9.52 -7.91 -2.06
CA HIS A 277 -8.24 -7.22 -2.25
C HIS A 277 -7.39 -7.79 -3.38
N CYS A 278 -7.39 -9.12 -3.56
CA CYS A 278 -6.57 -9.77 -4.58
C CYS A 278 -7.30 -9.96 -5.92
N ASP A 279 -8.56 -9.55 -6.03
CA ASP A 279 -9.36 -9.81 -7.23
C ASP A 279 -9.17 -8.76 -8.34
N TYR A 280 -8.72 -7.53 -8.01
CA TYR A 280 -8.61 -6.41 -8.97
C TYR A 280 -8.00 -6.76 -10.32
N ALA A 281 -6.93 -7.57 -10.34
CA ALA A 281 -6.14 -7.89 -11.52
C ALA A 281 -6.47 -9.26 -12.14
N LYS A 282 -7.47 -9.97 -11.61
CA LYS A 282 -7.80 -11.33 -12.05
C LYS A 282 -8.84 -11.34 -13.17
N PRO A 283 -8.81 -12.39 -14.03
CA PRO A 283 -9.89 -12.66 -14.96
C PRO A 283 -11.23 -12.87 -14.23
N ASP A 284 -12.34 -12.54 -14.90
CA ASP A 284 -13.74 -12.74 -14.48
C ASP A 284 -14.22 -12.02 -13.20
N VAL A 285 -13.34 -11.69 -12.25
CA VAL A 285 -13.67 -11.09 -10.93
C VAL A 285 -13.01 -9.74 -10.69
N GLY A 286 -12.09 -9.33 -11.56
CA GLY A 286 -11.36 -8.08 -11.42
C GLY A 286 -12.00 -6.90 -12.14
N CYS A 287 -11.27 -5.77 -12.12
CA CYS A 287 -11.63 -4.53 -12.78
C CYS A 287 -10.88 -4.29 -14.08
N VAL A 288 -10.15 -5.29 -14.60
CA VAL A 288 -9.36 -5.20 -15.83
C VAL A 288 -10.14 -4.67 -17.04
N PRO A 289 -11.43 -5.01 -17.28
CA PRO A 289 -12.20 -4.40 -18.36
C PRO A 289 -12.30 -2.88 -18.25
N ARG A 290 -12.40 -2.35 -17.02
CA ARG A 290 -12.41 -0.91 -16.77
C ARG A 290 -11.02 -0.30 -16.94
N VAL A 291 -9.97 -1.01 -16.53
CA VAL A 291 -8.56 -0.59 -16.73
C VAL A 291 -8.26 -0.43 -18.22
N VAL A 292 -8.69 -1.37 -19.07
CA VAL A 292 -8.50 -1.31 -20.53
C VAL A 292 -9.27 -0.13 -21.14
N ASP A 293 -10.52 0.11 -20.72
CA ASP A 293 -11.32 1.25 -21.20
C ASP A 293 -10.68 2.62 -20.87
N ASP A 294 -9.97 2.72 -19.74
CA ASP A 294 -9.24 3.93 -19.34
C ASP A 294 -7.84 4.03 -20.00
N PHE A 295 -7.37 3.00 -20.70
CA PHE A 295 -6.12 3.01 -21.47
C PHE A 295 -6.27 3.50 -22.92
N GLU A 296 -7.49 3.51 -23.48
CA GLU A 296 -7.84 3.88 -24.87
C GLU A 296 -8.27 5.35 -25.07
#